data_AF-A0A8S1BWE7-F1
#
_entry.id   AF-A0A8S1BWE7-F1
#
_cell.length_a   1.000
_cell.length_b   1.000
_cell.length_c   1.000
_cell.angle_alpha   90.00
_cell.angle_beta   90.00
_cell.angle_gamma   90.00
#
_symmetry.space_group_name_H-M   'P 1'
#
loop_
_entity.id
_entity.type
_entity.pdbx_description
1 polymer ?
#
loop_
_entity_poly.entity_id
_entity_poly.type
_entity_poly.pdbx_seq_one_letter_code
_entity_poly.pdbx_strand_id
1 'polypeptide(L)'
;PGYYEDGSFGIRIENIVRVVPATARFNFKDRGFLTFEDVTVVPLQTKMFVKSLLTTEEINYINEYHAKCLELVGPLLQKGNHHEALQWLQRETQPI
;
A
#
# COMPACT_ATOMS: atom_id res chain seq x y z
N PRO A 1 -8.68 -0.11 -8.18
CA PRO A 1 -10.05 -0.58 -8.53
C PRO A 1 -11.11 0.24 -7.78
N GLY A 2 -12.40 0.15 -8.17
CA GLY A 2 -13.46 0.89 -7.48
C GLY A 2 -14.86 0.27 -7.61
N TYR A 3 -15.78 0.76 -6.78
CA TYR A 3 -17.20 0.37 -6.69
C TYR A 3 -18.05 1.62 -6.44
N TYR A 4 -19.26 1.67 -7.01
CA TYR A 4 -20.15 2.81 -6.88
C TYR A 4 -21.59 2.32 -6.67
N GLU A 5 -22.24 2.85 -5.63
CA GLU A 5 -23.64 2.61 -5.31
C GLU A 5 -24.42 3.91 -5.54
N ASP A 6 -25.27 3.92 -6.57
CA ASP A 6 -26.01 5.12 -6.97
C ASP A 6 -26.88 5.67 -5.83
N GLY A 7 -26.82 6.99 -5.64
CA GLY A 7 -27.56 7.66 -4.55
C GLY A 7 -27.01 7.41 -3.15
N SER A 8 -25.88 6.71 -3.01
CA SER A 8 -25.28 6.37 -1.72
C SER A 8 -23.80 6.76 -1.66
N PHE A 9 -22.87 5.87 -2.04
CA PHE A 9 -21.44 6.11 -1.88
C PHE A 9 -20.62 5.56 -3.06
N GLY A 10 -19.36 6.00 -3.14
CA GLY A 10 -18.39 5.48 -4.09
C GLY A 10 -17.04 5.24 -3.42
N ILE A 11 -16.34 4.20 -3.85
CA ILE A 11 -15.03 3.80 -3.34
C ILE A 11 -14.10 3.61 -4.53
N ARG A 12 -12.90 4.17 -4.46
CA ARG A 12 -11.81 3.87 -5.39
C ARG A 12 -10.49 3.83 -4.61
N ILE A 13 -9.75 2.75 -4.78
CA ILE A 13 -8.37 2.60 -4.30
C ILE A 13 -7.47 2.62 -5.53
N GLU A 14 -6.51 3.54 -5.57
CA GLU A 14 -5.71 3.83 -6.75
C GLU A 14 -4.27 4.18 -6.36
N ASN A 15 -3.33 3.36 -6.84
CA ASN A 15 -1.89 3.61 -6.77
C ASN A 15 -1.33 3.71 -8.19
N ILE A 16 -0.36 4.61 -8.37
CA ILE A 16 0.54 4.57 -9.52
C ILE A 16 1.59 3.51 -9.22
N VAL A 17 1.80 2.60 -10.16
CA VAL A 17 2.76 1.50 -10.05
C VAL A 17 3.71 1.48 -11.24
N ARG A 18 4.94 1.06 -10.99
CA ARG A 18 5.95 0.81 -12.02
C ARG A 18 6.07 -0.69 -12.28
N VAL A 19 6.16 -1.08 -13.55
CA VAL A 19 6.45 -2.46 -13.94
C VAL A 19 7.95 -2.73 -13.74
N VAL A 20 8.27 -3.76 -12.96
CA VAL A 20 9.65 -4.14 -12.61
C VAL A 20 9.87 -5.65 -12.78
N PRO A 21 11.11 -6.12 -13.00
CA PRO A 21 11.41 -7.56 -12.98
C PRO A 21 11.04 -8.22 -11.66
N ALA A 22 10.48 -9.42 -11.71
CA ALA A 22 10.12 -10.22 -10.55
C ALA A 22 11.05 -11.43 -10.40
N THR A 23 11.42 -11.74 -9.15
CA THR A 23 12.10 -12.99 -8.81
C THR A 23 11.06 -14.09 -8.66
N ALA A 24 11.09 -15.06 -9.57
CA ALA A 24 10.21 -16.23 -9.54
C ALA A 24 11.00 -17.51 -9.24
N ARG A 25 10.36 -18.47 -8.57
CA ARG A 25 10.96 -19.78 -8.27
C ARG A 25 11.38 -20.55 -9.52
N PHE A 26 10.67 -20.36 -10.63
CA PHE A 26 10.91 -21.02 -11.90
C PHE A 26 11.01 -19.98 -13.01
N ASN A 27 11.81 -20.28 -14.04
CA ASN A 27 11.96 -19.41 -15.20
C ASN A 27 11.77 -20.22 -16.49
N PHE A 28 10.64 -20.02 -17.16
CA PHE A 28 10.31 -20.77 -18.37
C PHE A 28 10.96 -20.13 -19.60
N LYS A 29 11.90 -20.86 -20.22
CA LYS A 29 12.65 -20.42 -21.42
C LYS A 29 13.34 -19.07 -21.21
N ASP A 30 13.86 -18.84 -20.01
CA ASP A 30 14.62 -17.63 -19.65
C ASP A 30 13.88 -16.31 -19.91
N ARG A 31 12.54 -16.31 -19.94
CA ARG A 31 11.75 -15.11 -20.24
C ARG A 31 11.65 -14.13 -19.08
N GLY A 32 11.87 -14.59 -17.85
CA GLY A 32 11.64 -13.80 -16.65
C GLY A 32 10.16 -13.51 -16.40
N PHE A 33 9.89 -12.88 -15.25
CA PHE A 33 8.56 -12.43 -14.85
C PHE A 33 8.61 -10.96 -14.47
N LEU A 34 7.46 -10.31 -14.48
CA LEU A 34 7.31 -8.92 -14.08
C LEU A 34 6.34 -8.83 -12.90
N THR A 35 6.53 -7.80 -12.08
CA THR A 35 5.65 -7.43 -10.97
C THR A 35 5.52 -5.91 -10.91
N PHE A 36 4.78 -5.43 -9.93
CA PHE A 36 4.56 -4.01 -9.66
C PHE A 36 5.37 -3.53 -8.47
N GLU A 37 5.85 -2.30 -8.57
CA GLU A 37 6.41 -1.54 -7.47
C GLU A 37 5.60 -0.25 -7.28
N ASP A 38 5.14 -0.01 -6.07
CA ASP A 38 4.37 1.20 -5.73
C ASP A 38 5.21 2.47 -5.86
N VAL A 39 4.71 3.43 -6.66
CA VAL A 39 5.18 4.81 -6.73
C VAL A 39 4.37 5.71 -5.80
N THR A 40 3.05 5.44 -5.69
CA THR A 40 2.20 6.09 -4.69
C THR A 40 2.53 5.52 -3.30
N VAL A 41 2.82 6.41 -2.35
CA VAL A 41 3.21 6.06 -0.99
C VAL A 41 2.30 6.79 0.00
N VAL A 42 1.07 6.28 0.18
CA VAL A 42 0.03 6.87 1.04
C VAL A 42 -0.71 5.74 1.77
N PRO A 43 -0.87 5.79 3.11
CA PRO A 43 -1.51 4.71 3.87
C PRO A 43 -2.95 4.42 3.43
N LEU A 44 -3.30 3.13 3.36
CA LEU A 44 -4.68 2.67 3.23
C LEU A 44 -5.43 2.75 4.56
N GLN A 45 -6.66 3.25 4.55
CA GLN A 45 -7.44 3.44 5.77
C GLN A 45 -8.02 2.12 6.31
N THR A 46 -7.42 1.60 7.39
CA THR A 46 -7.67 0.25 7.92
C THR A 46 -9.08 0.03 8.45
N LYS A 47 -9.76 1.10 8.90
CA LYS A 47 -11.15 1.04 9.39
C LYS A 47 -12.16 0.60 8.31
N MET A 48 -11.77 0.69 7.03
CA MET A 48 -12.62 0.31 5.89
C MET A 48 -12.50 -1.18 5.55
N PHE A 49 -11.58 -1.92 6.19
CA PHE A 49 -11.37 -3.32 5.90
C PHE A 49 -12.29 -4.23 6.72
N VAL A 50 -12.91 -5.19 6.03
CA VAL A 50 -13.52 -6.36 6.67
C VAL A 50 -12.44 -7.44 6.74
N LYS A 51 -11.64 -7.46 7.82
CA LYS A 51 -10.42 -8.30 7.93
C LYS A 51 -10.65 -9.79 7.67
N SER A 52 -11.84 -10.31 7.97
CA SER A 52 -12.19 -11.71 7.73
C SER A 52 -12.29 -12.10 6.26
N LEU A 53 -12.33 -11.12 5.35
CA LEU A 53 -12.32 -11.34 3.90
C LEU A 53 -10.92 -11.31 3.30
N LEU A 54 -9.89 -10.93 4.08
CA LEU A 54 -8.52 -10.85 3.62
C LEU A 54 -7.80 -12.17 3.84
N THR A 55 -6.95 -12.56 2.89
CA THR A 55 -6.00 -13.66 3.10
C THR A 55 -4.81 -13.19 3.94
N THR A 56 -4.05 -14.15 4.46
CA THR A 56 -2.80 -13.87 5.17
C THR A 56 -1.81 -13.09 4.29
N GLU A 57 -1.72 -13.44 3.00
CA GLU A 57 -0.85 -12.76 2.04
C GLU A 57 -1.27 -11.30 1.82
N GLU A 58 -2.57 -11.02 1.75
CA GLU A 58 -3.08 -9.66 1.61
C GLU A 58 -2.84 -8.82 2.87
N ILE A 59 -2.99 -9.41 4.05
CA ILE A 59 -2.65 -8.75 5.33
C ILE A 59 -1.16 -8.41 5.37
N ASN A 60 -0.30 -9.36 4.99
CA ASN A 60 1.14 -9.13 4.94
C ASN A 60 1.48 -8.03 3.94
N TYR A 61 0.88 -8.03 2.76
CA TYR A 61 1.07 -6.99 1.76
C TYR A 61 0.69 -5.60 2.29
N ILE A 62 -0.46 -5.47 2.98
CA ILE A 62 -0.90 -4.18 3.56
C ILE A 62 0.10 -3.71 4.63
N ASN A 63 0.54 -4.61 5.52
CA ASN A 63 1.48 -4.29 6.58
C ASN A 63 2.85 -3.86 6.02
N GLU A 64 3.37 -4.57 5.02
CA GLU A 64 4.60 -4.21 4.31
C GLU A 64 4.48 -2.87 3.58
N TYR A 65 3.35 -2.62 2.91
CA TYR A 65 3.07 -1.36 2.24
C TYR A 65 3.01 -0.18 3.22
N HIS A 66 2.35 -0.35 4.37
CA HIS A 66 2.30 0.65 5.43
C HIS A 66 3.68 0.93 6.04
N ALA A 67 4.48 -0.10 6.29
CA ALA A 67 5.85 0.06 6.75
C ALA A 67 6.70 0.86 5.74
N LYS A 68 6.59 0.54 4.44
CA LYS A 68 7.23 1.30 3.35
C LYS A 68 6.77 2.77 3.33
N CYS A 69 5.49 3.03 3.61
CA CYS A 69 4.98 4.40 3.69
C CYS A 69 5.66 5.20 4.79
N LEU A 70 5.74 4.63 5.99
CA LEU A 70 6.39 5.29 7.13
C LEU A 70 7.89 5.49 6.88
N GLU A 71 8.57 4.48 6.34
CA GLU A 71 10.01 4.52 6.07
C GLU A 71 10.39 5.60 5.06
N LEU A 72 9.63 5.73 3.97
CA LEU A 72 9.95 6.68 2.90
C LEU A 72 9.48 8.10 3.21
N VAL A 73 8.27 8.26 3.75
CA VAL A 73 7.64 9.59 3.94
C VAL A 73 7.98 10.18 5.30
N GLY A 74 8.14 9.35 6.33
CA GLY A 74 8.41 9.79 7.71
C GLY A 74 9.62 10.72 7.84
N PRO A 75 10.81 10.37 7.30
CA PRO A 75 12.00 11.22 7.38
C PRO A 75 11.81 12.57 6.67
N LEU A 76 11.04 12.61 5.57
CA LEU A 76 10.76 13.84 4.83
C LEU A 76 9.87 14.78 5.65
N LEU A 77 8.82 14.25 6.28
CA LEU A 77 7.94 15.02 7.17
C LEU A 77 8.70 15.54 8.39
N GLN A 78 9.57 14.72 8.98
CA GLN A 78 10.42 15.12 10.09
C GLN A 78 11.36 16.26 9.70
N LYS A 79 12.07 16.12 8.57
CA LYS A 79 12.96 17.18 8.05
C LYS A 79 12.22 18.47 7.72
N GLY A 80 10.97 18.37 7.27
CA GLY A 80 10.08 19.50 7.01
C GLY A 80 9.42 20.11 8.25
N ASN A 81 9.71 19.62 9.45
CA ASN A 81 9.06 20.01 10.71
C ASN A 81 7.53 19.79 10.74
N HIS A 82 7.02 18.86 9.93
CA HIS A 82 5.59 18.51 9.86
C HIS A 82 5.20 17.47 10.92
N HIS A 83 5.32 17.84 12.19
CA HIS A 83 5.16 16.94 13.33
C HIS A 83 3.78 16.28 13.40
N GLU A 84 2.70 17.04 13.18
CA GLU A 84 1.32 16.50 13.19
C GLU A 84 1.10 15.48 12.07
N ALA A 85 1.63 15.75 10.88
CA ALA A 85 1.55 14.82 9.74
C ALA A 85 2.36 13.55 10.01
N LEU A 86 3.52 13.65 10.66
CA LEU A 86 4.31 12.48 11.05
C LEU A 86 3.59 11.62 12.08
N GLN A 87 2.98 12.23 13.10
CA GLN A 87 2.16 11.51 14.10
C GLN A 87 0.95 10.85 13.46
N TRP A 88 0.30 11.54 12.51
CA TRP A 88 -0.78 10.96 11.72
C TRP A 88 -0.28 9.75 10.93
N LEU A 89 0.84 9.88 10.21
CA LEU A 89 1.39 8.81 9.38
C LEU A 89 1.68 7.57 10.23
N GLN A 90 2.36 7.74 11.37
CA GLN A 90 2.67 6.65 12.29
C GLN A 90 1.42 5.91 12.78
N ARG A 91 0.32 6.63 13.04
CA ARG A 91 -0.94 6.01 13.49
C ARG A 91 -1.63 5.26 12.35
N GLU A 92 -1.65 5.81 11.14
CA GLU A 92 -2.35 5.20 10.00
C GLU A 92 -1.55 4.07 9.32
N THR A 93 -0.27 3.89 9.67
CA THR A 93 0.58 2.79 9.19
C THR A 93 0.78 1.68 10.23
N GLN A 94 -0.07 1.58 11.24
CA GLN A 94 0.01 0.49 12.21
C GLN A 94 -0.43 -0.84 11.57
N PRO A 95 0.22 -1.98 11.92
CA PRO A 95 -0.16 -3.28 11.39
C PRO A 95 -1.62 -3.63 11.70
N ILE A 96 -2.26 -4.37 10.78
CA ILE A 96 -3.64 -4.85 10.89
C ILE A 96 -3.75 -6.34 11.17
#